data_AF-A0A1H8IHH7-F1
#
_entry.id   AF-A0A1H8IHH7-F1
#
_cell.length_a   1.000
_cell.length_b   1.000
_cell.length_c   1.000
_cell.angle_alpha   90.00
_cell.angle_beta   90.00
_cell.angle_gamma   90.00
#
_symmetry.space_group_name_H-M   'P 1'
#
loop_
_entity.id
_entity.type
_entity.pdbx_description
1 polymer ?
#
loop_
_entity_poly.entity_id
_entity_poly.type
_entity_poly.pdbx_seq_one_letter_code
_entity_poly.pdbx_strand_id
1 'polypeptide(L)' 'MAIREYGLPDNPDMSTSLPPNADPLDPMPQPPVQPDLDACCGNGCDPCIFDTYDLEMDAYRQAMRAWRARHPEAPEA' A
#
# COMPACT_ATOMS: atom_id res chain seq x y z
N MET A 1 -6.60 -52.45 12.13
CA MET A 1 -5.60 -51.39 12.40
C MET A 1 -4.55 -51.50 11.31
N ALA A 2 -4.54 -50.59 10.34
CA ALA A 2 -3.54 -50.56 9.27
C ALA A 2 -3.06 -49.10 9.11
N ILE A 3 -1.77 -48.91 9.34
CA ILE A 3 -1.04 -47.68 9.04
C ILE A 3 -0.79 -47.60 7.53
N ARG A 4 -1.04 -46.45 6.90
CA ARG A 4 -0.34 -46.04 5.69
C ARG A 4 -0.20 -44.53 5.64
N GLU A 5 1.05 -44.12 5.53
CA GLU A 5 1.56 -42.77 5.44
C GLU A 5 1.30 -42.15 4.04
N TYR A 6 1.75 -40.90 3.90
CA TYR A 6 1.96 -40.11 2.68
C TYR A 6 0.88 -39.09 2.31
N GLY A 7 1.25 -37.83 2.56
CA GLY A 7 1.21 -36.82 1.50
C GLY A 7 0.13 -35.76 1.63
N LEU A 8 0.48 -34.67 2.31
CA LEU A 8 -0.04 -33.33 2.01
C LEU A 8 -0.12 -33.11 0.48
N PRO A 9 -1.07 -32.30 0.02
CA PRO A 9 -0.57 -31.01 -0.45
C PRO A 9 -0.92 -29.92 0.55
N ASP A 10 0.17 -29.34 1.06
CA ASP A 10 0.23 -27.97 1.49
C ASP A 10 -0.48 -27.17 0.38
N ASN A 11 -1.56 -26.48 0.72
CA ASN A 11 -2.23 -25.58 -0.19
C ASN A 11 -1.63 -24.19 0.05
N PRO A 12 -0.53 -23.79 -0.64
CA PRO A 12 -0.08 -22.40 -0.62
C PRO A 12 -0.92 -21.61 -1.62
N ASP A 13 -2.24 -21.54 -1.42
CA ASP A 13 -3.06 -20.56 -2.15
C ASP A 13 -3.12 -19.23 -1.38
N MET A 14 -1.95 -18.75 -1.00
CA MET A 14 -1.69 -17.33 -0.77
C MET A 14 -0.95 -16.79 -2.00
N SER A 15 -1.39 -17.19 -3.20
CA SER A 15 -0.94 -16.58 -4.45
C SER A 15 -1.67 -15.25 -4.59
N THR A 16 -1.14 -14.29 -3.86
CA THR A 16 -1.41 -12.87 -3.97
C THR A 16 -1.48 -12.52 -5.46
N SER A 17 -2.70 -12.24 -5.93
CA SER A 17 -2.95 -11.69 -7.27
C SER A 17 -2.40 -10.26 -7.29
N LEU A 18 -1.08 -10.13 -7.46
CA LEU A 18 -0.42 -8.86 -7.72
C LEU A 18 -0.77 -8.46 -9.17
N PRO A 19 -1.24 -7.21 -9.39
CA PRO A 19 -1.54 -6.74 -10.73
C PRO A 19 -0.27 -6.78 -11.59
N PRO A 20 -0.37 -7.14 -12.88
CA PRO A 20 0.78 -7.42 -13.77
C PRO A 20 1.67 -6.21 -14.08
N ASN A 21 1.39 -5.03 -13.50
CA ASN A 21 2.13 -3.79 -13.69
C ASN A 21 2.88 -3.32 -12.43
N ALA A 22 2.84 -4.09 -11.33
CA ALA A 22 3.70 -3.83 -10.19
C ALA A 22 5.00 -4.60 -10.41
N ASP A 23 6.09 -3.89 -10.76
CA ASP A 23 7.42 -4.48 -10.62
C ASP A 23 7.56 -4.89 -9.13
N PRO A 24 7.70 -6.19 -8.82
CA PRO A 24 7.66 -6.66 -7.44
C PRO A 24 8.82 -6.14 -6.60
N LEU A 25 9.86 -5.57 -7.24
CA LEU A 25 11.01 -4.96 -6.58
C LEU A 25 10.82 -3.46 -6.32
N ASP A 26 9.85 -2.82 -6.96
CA ASP A 26 9.58 -1.38 -6.81
C ASP A 26 8.11 -1.01 -7.08
N PRO A 27 7.21 -1.33 -6.15
CA PRO A 27 5.79 -1.06 -6.32
C PRO A 27 5.49 0.45 -6.35
N MET A 28 4.46 0.83 -7.11
CA MET A 28 3.96 2.20 -7.13
C MET A 28 3.51 2.62 -5.72
N PRO A 29 3.96 3.78 -5.20
CA PRO A 29 3.51 4.24 -3.89
C PRO A 29 2.01 4.52 -3.92
N GLN A 30 1.36 4.33 -2.78
CA GLN A 30 -0.09 4.48 -2.64
C GLN A 30 -0.39 5.77 -1.86
N PRO A 31 -1.44 6.51 -2.26
CA PRO A 31 -1.82 7.72 -1.54
C PRO A 31 -2.29 7.37 -0.12
N PRO A 32 -1.99 8.22 0.89
CA PRO A 32 -2.54 8.04 2.22
C PRO A 32 -4.07 8.16 2.19
N VAL A 33 -4.72 7.48 3.14
CA VAL A 33 -6.17 7.52 3.27
C VAL A 33 -6.57 8.88 3.85
N GLN A 34 -7.48 9.58 3.18
CA GLN A 34 -8.01 10.83 3.70
C GLN A 34 -8.76 10.57 5.02
N PRO A 35 -8.43 11.29 6.10
CA PRO A 35 -9.14 11.16 7.35
C PRO A 35 -10.57 11.71 7.23
N ASP A 36 -11.49 11.07 7.95
CA ASP A 36 -12.88 11.55 8.04
C ASP A 36 -12.97 12.80 8.93
N LEU A 37 -14.02 13.60 8.73
CA LEU A 37 -14.30 14.77 9.58
C LEU A 37 -14.58 14.36 11.03
N ASP A 38 -15.20 13.20 11.26
CA ASP A 38 -15.44 12.65 12.61
C ASP A 38 -14.15 12.23 13.32
N ALA A 39 -13.06 11.97 12.57
CA ALA A 39 -11.73 11.74 13.14
C ALA A 39 -11.05 13.05 13.56
N CYS A 40 -11.55 14.20 13.10
CA CYS A 40 -11.09 15.50 13.54
C CYS A 40 -11.72 15.84 14.89
N CYS A 41 -10.86 16.09 15.88
CA CYS A 41 -11.27 16.51 17.23
C CYS A 41 -12.10 17.81 17.24
N GLY A 42 -12.09 18.62 16.17
CA GLY A 42 -12.97 19.79 15.99
C GLY A 42 -12.73 20.98 16.93
N ASN A 43 -11.79 20.85 17.88
CA ASN A 43 -11.50 21.84 18.93
C ASN A 43 -10.06 22.39 18.85
N GLY A 44 -9.35 22.13 17.75
CA GLY A 44 -7.95 22.55 17.60
C GLY A 44 -6.95 21.66 18.33
N CYS A 45 -7.18 20.34 18.36
CA CYS A 45 -6.19 19.39 18.87
C CYS A 45 -4.88 19.46 18.06
N ASP A 46 -3.73 19.33 18.75
CA ASP A 46 -2.39 19.30 18.16
C ASP A 46 -1.71 17.95 18.46
N PRO A 47 -1.26 17.19 17.44
CA PRO A 47 -1.32 17.52 16.02
C PRO A 47 -2.72 17.32 15.41
N CYS A 48 -3.12 18.21 14.49
CA CYS A 48 -4.35 18.04 13.72
C CYS A 48 -4.21 16.81 12.80
N ILE A 49 -5.27 16.00 12.70
CA ILE A 49 -5.26 14.82 11.82
C ILE A 49 -5.06 15.20 10.35
N PHE A 50 -5.58 16.36 9.93
CA PHE A 50 -5.37 16.88 8.59
C PHE A 50 -3.93 17.34 8.36
N ASP A 51 -3.27 17.90 9.37
CA ASP A 51 -1.86 18.29 9.26
C ASP A 51 -0.96 17.05 9.09
N THR A 52 -1.25 15.99 9.84
CA THR A 52 -0.56 14.70 9.68
C THR A 52 -0.77 14.14 8.27
N TYR A 53 -2.02 14.14 7.80
CA TYR A 53 -2.36 13.69 6.45
C TYR A 53 -1.65 14.51 5.37
N ASP A 54 -1.54 15.83 5.53
CA ASP A 54 -0.86 16.71 4.57
C ASP A 54 0.65 16.41 4.51
N LEU A 55 1.28 16.10 5.65
CA LEU A 55 2.68 15.66 5.70
C LEU A 55 2.87 14.31 4.98
N GLU A 56 1.98 13.36 5.21
CA GLU A 56 2.00 12.05 4.52
C GLU A 56 1.75 12.20 3.01
N MET A 57 0.85 13.11 2.63
CA MET A 57 0.59 13.46 1.22
C MET A 57 1.81 14.07 0.55
N ASP A 58 2.58 14.90 1.25
CA ASP A 58 3.82 15.46 0.73
C ASP A 58 4.86 14.34 0.50
N ALA A 59 5.05 13.46 1.48
CA ALA A 59 5.93 12.30 1.35
C ALA A 59 5.50 11.39 0.18
N TYR A 60 4.20 11.15 0.03
CA TYR A 60 3.63 10.41 -1.11
C TYR A 60 3.96 11.06 -2.45
N ARG A 61 3.77 12.39 -2.57
CA ARG A 61 4.10 13.13 -3.80
C ARG A 61 5.58 13.03 -4.15
N GLN A 62 6.46 13.10 -3.15
CA GLN A 62 7.90 12.91 -3.36
C GLN A 62 8.22 11.49 -3.82
N ALA A 63 7.67 10.48 -3.16
CA ALA A 63 7.84 9.07 -3.52
C ALA A 63 7.32 8.78 -4.94
N MET A 64 6.15 9.32 -5.31
CA MET A 64 5.59 9.20 -6.67
C MET A 64 6.51 9.79 -7.73
N ARG A 65 7.13 10.94 -7.46
CA ARG A 65 8.10 11.55 -8.40
C ARG A 65 9.34 10.67 -8.57
N ALA A 66 9.89 10.16 -7.47
CA ALA A 66 11.05 9.28 -7.50
C ALA A 66 10.74 7.93 -8.18
N TRP A 67 9.53 7.41 -7.98
CA TRP A 67 9.04 6.22 -8.67
C TRP A 67 8.87 6.47 -10.17
N ARG A 68 8.18 7.54 -10.58
CA ARG A 68 8.02 7.88 -12.01
C ARG A 68 9.36 8.10 -12.73
N ALA A 69 10.37 8.63 -12.05
CA ALA A 69 11.71 8.77 -12.64
C ALA A 69 12.39 7.43 -12.94
N ARG A 70 12.03 6.37 -12.21
CA ARG A 70 12.52 5.00 -12.42
C ARG A 70 11.63 4.18 -13.37
N HIS A 71 10.37 4.58 -13.53
CA HIS A 71 9.35 3.91 -14.36
C HIS A 71 8.84 4.84 -15.46
N PRO A 72 9.66 5.14 -16.49
CA PRO A 72 9.27 6.06 -17.57
C PRO A 72 8.16 5.51 -18.46
N GLU A 73 7.92 4.18 -18.46
CA GLU A 73 6.81 3.54 -19.19
C GLU A 73 5.50 3.46 -18.41
N ALA A 74 5.48 3.85 -17.14
CA ALA A 74 4.27 3.81 -16.34
C ALA A 74 3.21 4.79 -16.88
N PRO A 75 1.94 4.37 -17.00
CA PRO A 75 0.86 5.28 -17.39
C PRO A 75 0.69 6.39 -16.36
N GLU A 76 0.53 7.63 -16.82
CA GLU A 76 0.05 8.72 -15.96
C GLU A 76 -1.37 8.38 -15.49
N ALA A 77 -1.49 7.98 -14.23
CA ALA A 77 -2.76 7.77 -13.54
C ALA A 77 -3.54 9.08 -13.36
#